data_AF-A0A8J1LX45-F1
#
_entry.id   AF-A0A8J1LX45-F1
#
_cell.length_a   1.000
_cell.length_b   1.000
_cell.length_c   1.000
_cell.angle_alpha   90.00
_cell.angle_beta   90.00
_cell.angle_gamma   90.00
#
_symmetry.space_group_name_H-M   'P 1'
#
loop_
_entity.id
_entity.type
_entity.pdbx_description
1 polymer ?
#
loop_
_entity_poly.entity_id
_entity_poly.type
_entity_poly.pdbx_seq_one_letter_code
_entity_poly.pdbx_strand_id
1 'polypeptide(L)'
;MAPRNKIPLLRIGVLIIVGLAVIKFAYKSRPTHTIVASLRIEEKSAKESKDNFFWGKAGEPQENSDKRELPPEPPNEMNAPVDENLPLKKKGVAKDFSGIQLRLVHLDLKGAAPKVSYLEQIFPLLSKMGANGLLIEYEDMFPYSGELEILKSPYAYSKEDIEKILHLAEINKLEVVPLVQTFGHMEYVLKHENYRSLREVEQYPNSINPHRAETMPLVKKILGQVLELHPMASFVHIGADEVFHLGEGQDSKTWLNSNNGDLGKMFLAHVKELLNFLHSHYPDKYALMWDDMLRKLSVENIKDANISKSVSPVLWIYDQNLNTQQTDKLIGKYQDCGFPSVWFASAFKGASGPDQMWTPIGLHMNNHLQWKQVIDSMHKFPKIRYGGIAMTGWQRYDHYSVLCELLPVALPSLVVCLRAIQHGPLTEESKTEINQILGFSKMDLKKNICDGNGAFPGAEIYRMVRIINDDLKKKVREIMEGDSEIRAWFSRYHRKHRFGNPHKMETFRDKVLKTHEEWETLTDSLRVQLETIYFPDTVEEWMEENVNLHLDALRKMAKDFKEILELKAQPKAVLKK
;
A
#
# COMPACT_ATOMS: atom_id res chain seq x y z
N MET A 1 61.54 -41.68 -16.04
CA MET A 1 61.14 -40.26 -16.06
C MET A 1 59.91 -40.13 -16.95
N ALA A 2 58.71 -39.98 -16.37
CA ALA A 2 57.46 -39.86 -17.12
C ALA A 2 57.22 -38.41 -17.59
N PRO A 3 56.53 -38.19 -18.74
CA PRO A 3 56.45 -36.87 -19.36
C PRO A 3 55.39 -35.97 -18.74
N ARG A 4 55.72 -34.67 -18.65
CA ARG A 4 54.85 -33.57 -18.21
C ARG A 4 53.65 -33.41 -19.17
N ASN A 5 52.43 -33.62 -18.65
CA ASN A 5 51.19 -33.22 -19.32
C ASN A 5 51.11 -31.69 -19.39
N LYS A 6 51.45 -31.12 -20.55
CA LYS A 6 51.08 -29.75 -20.92
C LYS A 6 49.60 -29.74 -21.31
N ILE A 7 48.75 -29.14 -20.48
CA ILE A 7 47.38 -28.82 -20.89
C ILE A 7 47.49 -27.75 -21.99
N PRO A 8 46.94 -27.97 -23.20
CA PRO A 8 47.05 -26.99 -24.28
C PRO A 8 46.34 -25.70 -23.87
N LEU A 9 46.98 -24.55 -24.14
CA LEU A 9 46.49 -23.19 -23.83
C LEU A 9 45.02 -22.96 -24.24
N LEU A 10 44.55 -23.65 -25.29
CA LEU A 10 43.15 -23.64 -25.71
C LEU A 10 42.18 -24.17 -24.64
N ARG A 11 42.54 -25.21 -23.90
CA ARG A 11 41.69 -25.79 -22.82
C ARG A 11 41.64 -24.89 -21.59
N ILE A 12 42.71 -24.13 -21.32
CA ILE A 12 42.71 -23.11 -20.26
C ILE A 12 41.82 -21.94 -20.67
N GLY A 13 41.89 -21.51 -21.94
CA GLY A 13 40.99 -20.48 -22.48
C GLY A 13 39.52 -20.87 -22.40
N VAL A 14 39.17 -22.12 -22.75
CA VAL A 14 37.79 -22.63 -22.64
C VAL A 14 37.33 -22.73 -21.18
N LEU A 15 38.19 -23.18 -20.25
CA LEU A 15 37.85 -23.23 -18.82
C LEU A 15 37.66 -21.84 -18.21
N ILE A 16 38.40 -20.83 -18.68
CA ILE A 16 38.21 -19.43 -18.26
C ILE A 16 36.89 -18.88 -18.82
N ILE A 17 36.56 -19.15 -20.09
CA ILE A 17 35.30 -18.71 -20.70
C ILE A 17 34.09 -19.37 -20.01
N VAL A 18 34.17 -20.66 -19.70
CA VAL A 18 33.12 -21.38 -18.96
C VAL A 18 33.04 -20.88 -17.52
N GLY A 19 34.17 -20.61 -16.86
CA GLY A 19 34.21 -20.01 -15.52
C GLY A 19 33.57 -18.62 -15.49
N LEU A 20 33.88 -17.76 -16.47
CA LEU A 20 33.27 -16.43 -16.61
C LEU A 20 31.78 -16.51 -16.96
N ALA A 21 31.35 -17.48 -17.76
CA ALA A 21 29.95 -17.72 -18.06
C ALA A 21 29.17 -18.23 -16.83
N VAL A 22 29.76 -19.09 -16.01
CA VAL A 22 29.19 -19.56 -14.74
C VAL A 22 29.13 -18.44 -13.70
N ILE A 23 30.15 -17.58 -13.62
CA ILE A 23 30.12 -16.38 -12.77
C ILE A 23 29.06 -15.38 -13.25
N LYS A 24 28.93 -15.18 -14.57
CA LYS A 24 27.90 -14.32 -15.18
C LYS A 24 26.49 -14.88 -14.96
N PHE A 25 26.32 -16.20 -15.02
CA PHE A 25 25.04 -16.87 -14.73
C PHE A 25 24.72 -16.82 -13.22
N ALA A 26 25.70 -17.06 -12.34
CA ALA A 26 25.54 -16.93 -10.89
C ALA A 26 25.24 -15.49 -10.45
N TYR A 27 25.73 -14.48 -11.18
CA TYR A 27 25.35 -13.07 -10.98
C TYR A 27 23.98 -12.72 -11.56
N LYS A 28 23.52 -13.43 -12.60
CA LYS A 28 22.19 -13.24 -13.21
C LYS A 28 21.07 -13.97 -12.45
N SER A 29 21.40 -14.94 -11.60
CA SER A 29 20.45 -15.78 -10.85
C SER A 29 20.40 -15.49 -9.34
N ARG A 30 20.96 -14.38 -8.87
CA ARG A 30 20.69 -13.88 -7.51
C ARG A 30 19.49 -12.92 -7.56
N PRO A 31 18.47 -13.10 -6.69
CA PRO A 31 17.42 -12.11 -6.55
C PRO A 31 18.05 -10.84 -5.95
N THR A 32 18.17 -9.80 -6.77
CA THR A 32 18.46 -8.46 -6.27
C THR A 32 17.23 -7.93 -5.56
N HIS A 33 17.28 -7.90 -4.23
CA HIS A 33 16.47 -7.02 -3.41
C HIS A 33 16.69 -5.57 -3.89
N THR A 34 15.63 -4.90 -4.31
CA THR A 34 15.65 -3.48 -4.63
C THR A 34 15.48 -2.69 -3.33
N ILE A 35 16.59 -2.30 -2.74
CA ILE A 35 16.69 -1.20 -1.76
C ILE A 35 17.68 -0.19 -2.35
N VAL A 36 17.16 1.01 -2.63
CA VAL A 36 17.85 2.30 -2.79
C VAL A 36 18.94 2.39 -3.88
N ALA A 37 18.61 3.07 -4.96
CA ALA A 37 19.60 3.73 -5.82
C ALA A 37 19.14 5.16 -6.16
N SER A 38 19.39 6.09 -5.25
CA SER A 38 19.74 7.46 -5.64
C SER A 38 20.61 8.08 -4.55
N LEU A 39 21.78 8.58 -4.99
CA LEU A 39 22.81 9.33 -4.25
C LEU A 39 24.08 8.54 -3.91
N ARG A 40 24.99 8.44 -4.89
CA ARG A 40 26.42 8.65 -4.65
C ARG A 40 26.96 9.58 -5.74
N ILE A 41 27.24 10.81 -5.32
CA ILE A 41 28.07 11.77 -6.05
C ILE A 41 29.49 11.52 -5.57
N GLU A 42 30.37 11.11 -6.47
CA GLU A 42 31.81 11.35 -6.31
C GLU A 42 32.28 12.12 -7.55
N GLU A 43 32.79 13.33 -7.29
CA GLU A 43 33.46 14.18 -8.26
C GLU A 43 34.77 13.51 -8.72
N LYS A 44 35.02 13.53 -10.05
CA LYS A 44 36.34 13.82 -10.65
C LYS A 44 36.27 14.00 -12.17
N SER A 45 36.40 15.26 -12.60
CA SER A 45 37.25 15.78 -13.70
C SER A 45 37.29 15.08 -15.09
N ALA A 46 36.71 15.78 -16.07
CA ALA A 46 37.03 15.97 -17.50
C ALA A 46 38.03 15.06 -18.25
N LYS A 47 37.56 14.42 -19.35
CA LYS A 47 38.10 14.53 -20.73
C LYS A 47 37.25 13.75 -21.76
N GLU A 48 37.31 14.24 -23.00
CA GLU A 48 36.56 13.87 -24.22
C GLU A 48 36.61 12.39 -24.65
N SER A 49 35.50 11.88 -25.20
CA SER A 49 35.37 11.22 -26.53
C SER A 49 33.94 10.66 -26.67
N LYS A 50 33.11 11.19 -27.58
CA LYS A 50 32.81 10.69 -28.94
C LYS A 50 32.42 9.20 -29.02
N ASP A 51 31.14 9.03 -29.37
CA ASP A 51 30.51 7.96 -30.17
C ASP A 51 30.65 6.50 -29.72
N ASN A 52 29.50 5.91 -29.36
CA ASN A 52 28.95 4.71 -30.01
C ASN A 52 27.55 4.42 -29.40
N PHE A 53 26.47 4.93 -30.01
CA PHE A 53 25.63 4.25 -31.01
C PHE A 53 25.04 2.89 -30.55
N PHE A 54 23.76 2.90 -30.19
CA PHE A 54 22.91 1.69 -30.19
C PHE A 54 21.45 2.00 -30.51
N TRP A 55 21.17 2.68 -31.63
CA TRP A 55 19.85 2.64 -32.29
C TRP A 55 20.02 2.77 -33.81
N GLY A 56 19.55 1.75 -34.53
CA GLY A 56 19.60 1.66 -35.99
C GLY A 56 18.55 2.55 -36.66
N LYS A 57 18.89 2.99 -37.87
CA LYS A 57 18.12 3.92 -38.71
C LYS A 57 16.81 3.33 -39.25
N ALA A 58 15.90 4.27 -39.49
CA ALA A 58 14.56 4.17 -40.05
C ALA A 58 14.47 3.55 -41.46
N GLY A 59 13.30 2.96 -41.74
CA GLY A 59 12.72 2.80 -43.06
C GLY A 59 11.29 3.38 -43.04
N GLU A 60 10.98 4.20 -44.04
CA GLU A 60 9.70 4.91 -44.24
C GLU A 60 8.58 4.02 -44.84
N PRO A 61 7.31 4.49 -44.85
CA PRO A 61 6.11 3.64 -44.82
C PRO A 61 5.46 3.40 -46.19
N GLN A 62 4.62 2.36 -46.25
CA GLN A 62 3.66 2.15 -47.34
C GLN A 62 2.23 2.32 -46.84
N GLU A 63 1.49 3.23 -47.49
CA GLU A 63 0.04 3.40 -47.41
C GLU A 63 -0.69 2.14 -47.87
N ASN A 64 -1.80 1.82 -47.21
CA ASN A 64 -2.93 1.21 -47.90
C ASN A 64 -4.24 1.62 -47.23
N SER A 65 -5.06 2.29 -48.03
CA SER A 65 -6.43 2.65 -47.77
C SER A 65 -7.33 1.41 -47.79
N ASP A 66 -8.23 1.28 -46.81
CA ASP A 66 -9.47 0.56 -47.04
C ASP A 66 -10.60 1.13 -46.18
N LYS A 67 -11.60 1.66 -46.89
CA LYS A 67 -12.87 2.16 -46.36
C LYS A 67 -13.72 0.98 -45.88
N ARG A 68 -14.27 1.06 -44.66
CA ARG A 68 -15.44 0.26 -44.26
C ARG A 68 -16.44 1.13 -43.52
N GLU A 69 -17.69 0.99 -43.94
CA GLU A 69 -18.87 1.75 -43.57
C GLU A 69 -19.33 1.47 -42.13
N LEU A 70 -19.88 2.50 -41.48
CA LEU A 70 -20.44 2.45 -40.13
C LEU A 70 -21.90 1.98 -40.15
N PRO A 71 -22.36 1.15 -39.18
CA PRO A 71 -23.77 0.83 -39.00
C PRO A 71 -24.54 1.94 -38.24
N PRO A 72 -25.88 2.00 -38.36
CA PRO A 72 -26.72 3.13 -37.96
C PRO A 72 -27.02 3.20 -36.46
N GLU A 73 -27.27 4.42 -35.97
CA GLU A 73 -27.63 4.75 -34.58
C GLU A 73 -29.04 4.26 -34.17
N PRO A 74 -29.25 3.88 -32.90
CA PRO A 74 -30.59 3.62 -32.34
C PRO A 74 -31.26 4.89 -31.76
N PRO A 75 -32.60 4.87 -31.55
CA PRO A 75 -33.42 6.09 -31.45
C PRO A 75 -33.50 6.72 -30.05
N ASN A 76 -33.69 8.05 -30.06
CA ASN A 76 -33.99 8.93 -28.93
C ASN A 76 -35.35 8.63 -28.27
N GLU A 77 -35.37 8.39 -26.96
CA GLU A 77 -36.57 8.55 -26.13
C GLU A 77 -36.29 9.58 -25.01
N MET A 78 -36.87 10.76 -25.16
CA MET A 78 -37.07 11.75 -24.10
C MET A 78 -38.49 11.62 -23.53
N ASN A 79 -38.59 11.83 -22.22
CA ASN A 79 -39.71 12.35 -21.42
C ASN A 79 -40.33 11.38 -20.40
N ALA A 80 -39.87 11.48 -19.15
CA ALA A 80 -40.69 11.24 -17.96
C ALA A 80 -40.43 12.39 -16.95
N PRO A 81 -41.45 12.91 -16.23
CA PRO A 81 -41.31 14.08 -15.38
C PRO A 81 -40.69 13.72 -14.03
N VAL A 82 -39.72 14.52 -13.58
CA VAL A 82 -39.08 14.38 -12.26
C VAL A 82 -39.82 15.27 -11.26
N ASP A 83 -40.27 14.65 -10.17
CA ASP A 83 -40.92 15.25 -9.01
C ASP A 83 -39.91 16.11 -8.23
N GLU A 84 -40.13 17.43 -8.19
CA GLU A 84 -39.30 18.40 -7.46
C GLU A 84 -39.69 18.43 -5.98
N ASN A 85 -38.97 17.67 -5.13
CA ASN A 85 -38.79 17.99 -3.71
C ASN A 85 -37.56 17.25 -3.14
N LEU A 86 -36.36 17.75 -3.44
CA LEU A 86 -35.11 17.40 -2.73
C LEU A 86 -34.73 18.53 -1.76
N PRO A 87 -34.35 18.23 -0.50
CA PRO A 87 -33.97 19.26 0.46
C PRO A 87 -32.70 20.00 0.01
N LEU A 88 -32.74 21.33 0.18
CA LEU A 88 -31.65 22.28 -0.10
C LEU A 88 -30.30 21.79 0.45
N LYS A 89 -29.30 21.66 -0.45
CA LYS A 89 -27.89 21.43 -0.13
C LYS A 89 -27.43 22.43 0.95
N LYS A 90 -27.12 21.95 2.16
CA LYS A 90 -26.43 22.75 3.18
C LYS A 90 -25.05 23.13 2.61
N LYS A 91 -24.86 24.39 2.23
CA LYS A 91 -23.52 24.93 1.95
C LYS A 91 -22.70 24.85 3.24
N GLY A 92 -21.58 24.15 3.20
CA GLY A 92 -20.65 24.09 4.33
C GLY A 92 -20.12 25.48 4.64
N VAL A 93 -20.16 25.87 5.92
CA VAL A 93 -19.51 27.11 6.39
C VAL A 93 -18.00 26.87 6.34
N ALA A 94 -17.25 27.77 5.71
CA ALA A 94 -15.79 27.70 5.67
C ALA A 94 -15.21 27.68 7.10
N LYS A 95 -14.52 26.58 7.45
CA LYS A 95 -13.87 26.41 8.75
C LYS A 95 -12.49 27.07 8.73
N ASP A 96 -12.16 27.85 9.76
CA ASP A 96 -10.84 28.46 9.90
C ASP A 96 -9.85 27.47 10.55
N PHE A 97 -8.81 27.07 9.78
CA PHE A 97 -7.73 26.19 10.25
C PHE A 97 -6.41 26.94 10.50
N SER A 98 -6.42 28.27 10.52
CA SER A 98 -5.20 29.09 10.64
C SER A 98 -4.38 28.84 11.92
N GLY A 99 -4.97 28.21 12.95
CA GLY A 99 -4.29 27.77 14.18
C GLY A 99 -4.43 26.29 14.53
N ILE A 100 -5.09 25.47 13.70
CA ILE A 100 -5.34 24.05 14.01
C ILE A 100 -4.34 23.18 13.27
N GLN A 101 -3.50 22.47 14.02
CA GLN A 101 -2.63 21.43 13.47
C GLN A 101 -3.40 20.11 13.40
N LEU A 102 -3.69 19.66 12.18
CA LEU A 102 -4.40 18.41 11.95
C LEU A 102 -3.47 17.21 12.13
N ARG A 103 -4.00 16.17 12.77
CA ARG A 103 -3.42 14.83 12.95
C ARG A 103 -4.44 13.86 12.38
N LEU A 104 -4.27 13.59 11.09
CA LEU A 104 -5.18 12.76 10.32
C LEU A 104 -4.79 11.30 10.49
N VAL A 105 -5.73 10.44 10.86
CA VAL A 105 -5.54 9.00 10.74
C VAL A 105 -5.96 8.60 9.32
N HIS A 106 -5.05 7.99 8.57
CA HIS A 106 -5.36 7.49 7.24
C HIS A 106 -6.12 6.17 7.31
N LEU A 107 -7.23 6.10 6.60
CA LEU A 107 -7.95 4.88 6.30
C LEU A 107 -7.78 4.62 4.80
N ASP A 108 -6.83 3.76 4.48
CA ASP A 108 -6.76 3.14 3.16
C ASP A 108 -7.83 2.05 3.11
N LEU A 109 -8.76 2.17 2.16
CA LEU A 109 -9.90 1.28 2.00
C LEU A 109 -9.69 0.26 0.87
N LYS A 110 -8.57 0.33 0.14
CA LYS A 110 -8.23 -0.59 -0.96
C LYS A 110 -8.16 -2.04 -0.48
N GLY A 111 -9.17 -2.84 -0.83
CA GLY A 111 -9.25 -4.28 -0.64
C GLY A 111 -9.41 -4.81 0.80
N ALA A 112 -9.21 -3.99 1.83
CA ALA A 112 -9.48 -4.36 3.24
C ALA A 112 -10.23 -3.24 3.98
N ALA A 113 -11.27 -2.70 3.35
CA ALA A 113 -12.17 -1.77 4.00
C ALA A 113 -12.91 -2.44 5.17
N PRO A 114 -12.85 -1.86 6.39
CA PRO A 114 -13.63 -2.36 7.50
C PRO A 114 -15.11 -2.00 7.35
N LYS A 115 -16.03 -2.82 7.84
CA LYS A 115 -17.46 -2.50 7.94
C LYS A 115 -17.67 -1.23 8.79
N VAL A 116 -18.73 -0.48 8.48
CA VAL A 116 -19.08 0.75 9.21
C VAL A 116 -19.28 0.51 10.71
N SER A 117 -19.76 -0.68 11.10
CA SER A 117 -19.89 -1.10 12.50
C SER A 117 -18.56 -1.17 13.25
N TYR A 118 -17.44 -1.41 12.57
CA TYR A 118 -16.12 -1.36 13.17
C TYR A 118 -15.60 0.08 13.27
N LEU A 119 -15.83 0.90 12.24
CA LEU A 119 -15.50 2.34 12.25
C LEU A 119 -16.19 3.06 13.43
N GLU A 120 -17.46 2.74 13.68
CA GLU A 120 -18.24 3.22 14.83
C GLU A 120 -17.58 2.93 16.18
N GLN A 121 -16.89 1.80 16.32
CA GLN A 121 -16.18 1.44 17.54
C GLN A 121 -14.82 2.13 17.68
N ILE A 122 -14.09 2.35 16.58
CA ILE A 122 -12.73 2.87 16.64
C ILE A 122 -12.67 4.41 16.65
N PHE A 123 -13.60 5.13 16.04
CA PHE A 123 -13.55 6.60 15.98
C PHE A 123 -13.50 7.28 17.37
N PRO A 124 -14.28 6.83 18.39
CA PRO A 124 -14.15 7.36 19.74
C PRO A 124 -12.75 7.14 20.34
N LEU A 125 -12.15 5.99 20.08
CA LEU A 125 -10.78 5.71 20.50
C LEU A 125 -9.79 6.64 19.81
N LEU A 126 -9.88 6.82 18.48
CA LEU A 126 -8.98 7.71 17.73
C LEU A 126 -9.04 9.14 18.27
N SER A 127 -10.25 9.67 18.47
CA SER A 127 -10.49 11.01 19.02
C SER A 127 -9.92 11.14 20.43
N LYS A 128 -10.19 10.17 21.32
CA LYS A 128 -9.64 10.12 22.69
C LYS A 128 -8.10 10.09 22.68
N MET A 129 -7.51 9.41 21.71
CA MET A 129 -6.06 9.30 21.55
C MET A 129 -5.43 10.49 20.83
N GLY A 130 -6.21 11.53 20.52
CA GLY A 130 -5.70 12.81 20.04
C GLY A 130 -5.75 12.99 18.53
N ALA A 131 -6.31 12.07 17.76
CA ALA A 131 -6.65 12.34 16.36
C ALA A 131 -7.74 13.43 16.30
N ASN A 132 -7.65 14.32 15.32
CA ASN A 132 -8.67 15.35 15.06
C ASN A 132 -9.12 15.37 13.59
N GLY A 133 -8.74 14.36 12.82
CA GLY A 133 -9.28 14.12 11.50
C GLY A 133 -8.93 12.75 10.95
N LEU A 134 -9.51 12.47 9.79
CA LEU A 134 -9.35 11.26 9.00
C LEU A 134 -8.93 11.67 7.59
N LEU A 135 -7.94 10.98 7.04
CA LEU A 135 -7.67 10.96 5.61
C LEU A 135 -8.30 9.67 5.09
N ILE A 136 -9.25 9.73 4.17
CA ILE A 136 -9.95 8.53 3.69
C ILE A 136 -9.70 8.35 2.20
N GLU A 137 -8.97 7.31 1.85
CA GLU A 137 -8.71 6.90 0.46
C GLU A 137 -9.69 5.78 0.08
N TYR A 138 -10.62 6.10 -0.82
CA TYR A 138 -11.74 5.21 -1.14
C TYR A 138 -11.46 4.22 -2.27
N GLU A 139 -10.87 4.70 -3.37
CA GLU A 139 -10.70 3.94 -4.62
C GLU A 139 -11.99 3.17 -5.01
N ASP A 140 -11.92 1.85 -5.23
CA ASP A 140 -13.07 1.03 -5.63
C ASP A 140 -14.09 0.75 -4.52
N MET A 141 -13.85 1.20 -3.29
CA MET A 141 -14.83 1.11 -2.19
C MET A 141 -15.83 2.26 -2.17
N PHE A 142 -15.70 3.25 -3.05
CA PHE A 142 -16.65 4.35 -3.16
C PHE A 142 -17.92 3.93 -3.95
N PRO A 143 -19.14 4.38 -3.57
CA PRO A 143 -20.39 4.14 -4.31
C PRO A 143 -20.48 4.92 -5.63
N TYR A 144 -19.58 4.66 -6.58
CA TYR A 144 -19.65 5.26 -7.91
C TYR A 144 -20.96 4.90 -8.63
N SER A 145 -21.44 5.84 -9.45
CA SER A 145 -22.69 5.70 -10.19
C SER A 145 -22.55 6.13 -11.65
N GLY A 146 -23.52 5.71 -12.49
CA GLY A 146 -23.48 5.95 -13.93
C GLY A 146 -22.34 5.18 -14.60
N GLU A 147 -21.60 5.80 -15.52
CA GLU A 147 -20.49 5.14 -16.22
C GLU A 147 -19.33 4.69 -15.30
N LEU A 148 -19.23 5.29 -14.11
CA LEU A 148 -18.22 4.91 -13.12
C LEU A 148 -18.66 3.73 -12.24
N GLU A 149 -19.88 3.22 -12.41
CA GLU A 149 -20.38 2.06 -11.65
C GLU A 149 -19.50 0.83 -11.80
N ILE A 150 -18.86 0.66 -12.97
CA ILE A 150 -17.90 -0.42 -13.24
C ILE A 150 -16.69 -0.42 -12.30
N LEU A 151 -16.36 0.74 -11.69
CA LEU A 151 -15.22 0.89 -10.79
C LEU A 151 -15.49 0.34 -9.39
N LYS A 152 -16.76 0.09 -9.03
CA LYS A 152 -17.11 -0.37 -7.69
C LYS A 152 -16.66 -1.80 -7.45
N SER A 153 -16.07 -2.04 -6.28
CA SER A 153 -16.04 -3.36 -5.67
C SER A 153 -17.47 -3.86 -5.46
N PRO A 154 -17.73 -5.18 -5.56
CA PRO A 154 -18.99 -5.78 -5.10
C PRO A 154 -19.32 -5.48 -3.63
N TYR A 155 -18.32 -5.11 -2.83
CA TYR A 155 -18.44 -4.74 -1.42
C TYR A 155 -18.28 -3.24 -1.17
N ALA A 156 -18.31 -2.41 -2.22
CA ALA A 156 -18.26 -0.95 -2.09
C ALA A 156 -19.32 -0.46 -1.09
N TYR A 157 -18.97 0.56 -0.31
CA TYR A 157 -19.91 1.21 0.58
C TYR A 157 -21.12 1.74 -0.18
N SER A 158 -22.30 1.73 0.44
CA SER A 158 -23.46 2.46 -0.06
C SER A 158 -23.33 3.96 0.20
N LYS A 159 -24.22 4.78 -0.38
CA LYS A 159 -24.24 6.23 -0.07
C LYS A 159 -24.58 6.46 1.40
N GLU A 160 -25.48 5.65 1.94
CA GLU A 160 -25.92 5.65 3.34
C GLU A 160 -24.76 5.27 4.28
N ASP A 161 -23.88 4.36 3.86
CA ASP A 161 -22.66 4.04 4.60
C ASP A 161 -21.71 5.24 4.64
N ILE A 162 -21.50 5.96 3.53
CA ILE A 162 -20.69 7.18 3.50
C ILE A 162 -21.29 8.24 4.43
N GLU A 163 -22.60 8.48 4.36
CA GLU A 163 -23.29 9.41 5.27
C GLU A 163 -23.12 9.02 6.74
N LYS A 164 -23.23 7.72 7.06
CA LYS A 164 -23.01 7.21 8.42
C LYS A 164 -21.55 7.40 8.86
N ILE A 165 -20.57 7.13 8.01
CA ILE A 165 -19.15 7.34 8.30
C ILE A 165 -18.88 8.82 8.60
N LEU A 166 -19.40 9.73 7.78
CA LEU A 166 -19.25 11.17 7.98
C LEU A 166 -19.92 11.65 9.27
N HIS A 167 -21.11 11.14 9.58
CA HIS A 167 -21.80 11.44 10.83
C HIS A 167 -21.01 10.94 12.05
N LEU A 168 -20.50 9.70 12.00
CA LEU A 168 -19.64 9.14 13.04
C LEU A 168 -18.37 9.97 13.24
N ALA A 169 -17.75 10.47 12.16
CA ALA A 169 -16.60 11.34 12.25
C ALA A 169 -16.95 12.69 12.91
N GLU A 170 -18.08 13.29 12.53
CA GLU A 170 -18.57 14.56 13.08
C GLU A 170 -18.80 14.49 14.59
N ILE A 171 -19.55 13.48 15.08
CA ILE A 171 -19.83 13.34 16.51
C ILE A 171 -18.56 13.06 17.34
N ASN A 172 -17.52 12.50 16.71
CA ASN A 172 -16.20 12.27 17.30
C ASN A 172 -15.21 13.42 17.06
N LYS A 173 -15.66 14.54 16.48
CA LYS A 173 -14.85 15.74 16.19
C LYS A 173 -13.64 15.45 15.28
N LEU A 174 -13.82 14.57 14.31
CA LEU A 174 -12.82 14.22 13.31
C LEU A 174 -13.17 14.90 11.99
N GLU A 175 -12.32 15.82 11.52
CA GLU A 175 -12.43 16.38 10.16
C GLU A 175 -12.13 15.29 9.12
N VAL A 176 -12.96 15.15 8.10
CA VAL A 176 -12.74 14.17 7.03
C VAL A 176 -12.13 14.84 5.80
N VAL A 177 -11.00 14.31 5.35
CA VAL A 177 -10.31 14.69 4.12
C VAL A 177 -10.40 13.49 3.15
N PRO A 178 -11.23 13.55 2.09
CA PRO A 178 -11.21 12.51 1.07
C PRO A 178 -9.90 12.58 0.27
N LEU A 179 -9.28 11.43 0.06
CA LEU A 179 -8.16 11.22 -0.86
C LEU A 179 -8.66 10.52 -2.11
N VAL A 180 -8.40 11.13 -3.26
CA VAL A 180 -8.76 10.60 -4.57
C VAL A 180 -7.49 10.51 -5.41
N GLN A 181 -7.21 9.33 -5.95
CA GLN A 181 -6.13 9.16 -6.91
C GLN A 181 -6.50 9.75 -8.27
N THR A 182 -5.63 10.60 -8.80
CA THR A 182 -5.91 11.40 -10.01
C THR A 182 -4.83 11.31 -11.09
N PHE A 183 -3.76 10.54 -10.86
CA PHE A 183 -2.67 10.42 -11.83
C PHE A 183 -1.95 9.07 -11.77
N GLY A 184 -1.20 8.83 -10.68
CA GLY A 184 -0.72 7.50 -10.30
C GLY A 184 -1.76 6.76 -9.47
N HIS A 185 -1.43 5.52 -9.08
CA HIS A 185 -2.33 4.60 -8.35
C HIS A 185 -3.73 4.48 -8.97
N MET A 186 -3.80 4.49 -10.30
CA MET A 186 -5.04 4.41 -11.06
C MET A 186 -5.43 2.97 -11.40
N GLU A 187 -4.83 1.95 -10.77
CA GLU A 187 -5.05 0.54 -11.08
C GLU A 187 -6.53 0.15 -10.96
N TYR A 188 -7.24 0.68 -9.96
CA TYR A 188 -8.66 0.42 -9.76
C TYR A 188 -9.52 0.88 -10.94
N VAL A 189 -9.05 1.87 -11.71
CA VAL A 189 -9.71 2.37 -12.93
C VAL A 189 -9.18 1.64 -14.15
N LEU A 190 -7.86 1.65 -14.31
CA LEU A 190 -7.20 1.23 -15.53
C LEU A 190 -7.13 -0.30 -15.68
N LYS A 191 -7.49 -1.09 -14.65
CA LYS A 191 -7.71 -2.54 -14.76
C LYS A 191 -8.89 -2.90 -15.68
N HIS A 192 -9.86 -2.01 -15.82
CA HIS A 192 -11.04 -2.25 -16.65
C HIS A 192 -10.77 -1.96 -18.13
N GLU A 193 -11.29 -2.82 -19.00
CA GLU A 193 -11.05 -2.72 -20.45
C GLU A 193 -11.50 -1.38 -21.03
N ASN A 194 -12.62 -0.82 -20.54
CA ASN A 194 -13.14 0.48 -20.95
C ASN A 194 -12.15 1.65 -20.77
N TYR A 195 -11.20 1.52 -19.84
CA TYR A 195 -10.23 2.56 -19.52
C TYR A 195 -8.80 2.16 -19.89
N ARG A 196 -8.59 0.97 -20.50
CA ARG A 196 -7.27 0.46 -20.87
C ARG A 196 -6.52 1.40 -21.81
N SER A 197 -7.22 2.03 -22.75
CA SER A 197 -6.66 2.99 -23.70
C SER A 197 -6.18 4.30 -23.07
N LEU A 198 -6.46 4.52 -21.78
CA LEU A 198 -6.03 5.70 -21.03
C LEU A 198 -4.73 5.47 -20.25
N ARG A 199 -4.14 4.27 -20.28
CA ARG A 199 -2.87 4.00 -19.61
C ARG A 199 -1.72 4.78 -20.25
N GLU A 200 -0.81 5.31 -19.43
CA GLU A 200 0.43 5.93 -19.89
C GLU A 200 1.28 4.93 -20.68
N VAL A 201 1.45 3.73 -20.13
CA VAL A 201 2.06 2.59 -20.81
C VAL A 201 1.02 1.49 -20.87
N GLU A 202 0.68 1.02 -22.07
CA GLU A 202 -0.43 0.07 -22.31
C GLU A 202 -0.39 -1.16 -21.38
N GLN A 203 0.82 -1.67 -21.11
CA GLN A 203 1.03 -2.86 -20.27
C GLN A 203 0.79 -2.62 -18.78
N TYR A 204 0.90 -1.36 -18.32
CA TYR A 204 0.92 -1.03 -16.89
C TYR A 204 -0.33 -0.23 -16.51
N PRO A 205 -1.19 -0.76 -15.62
CA PRO A 205 -2.42 -0.09 -15.20
C PRO A 205 -2.20 0.98 -14.11
N ASN A 206 -0.97 1.43 -13.85
CA ASN A 206 -0.66 2.25 -12.68
C ASN A 206 -0.90 3.75 -12.88
N SER A 207 -0.65 4.27 -14.08
CA SER A 207 -0.72 5.71 -14.35
C SER A 207 -1.56 6.02 -15.59
N ILE A 208 -2.37 7.07 -15.49
CA ILE A 208 -3.17 7.56 -16.61
C ILE A 208 -2.34 8.48 -17.52
N ASN A 209 -2.56 8.39 -18.83
CA ASN A 209 -1.89 9.21 -19.84
C ASN A 209 -2.53 10.60 -19.90
N PRO A 210 -1.80 11.69 -19.61
CA PRO A 210 -2.37 13.04 -19.52
C PRO A 210 -2.76 13.64 -20.90
N HIS A 211 -2.41 13.00 -22.01
CA HIS A 211 -2.65 13.50 -23.37
C HIS A 211 -3.84 12.86 -24.08
N ARG A 212 -4.48 11.84 -23.47
CA ARG A 212 -5.73 11.27 -23.99
C ARG A 212 -6.89 12.23 -23.67
N ALA A 213 -7.74 12.50 -24.64
CA ALA A 213 -8.81 13.49 -24.51
C ALA A 213 -9.80 13.15 -23.39
N GLU A 214 -9.97 11.86 -23.11
CA GLU A 214 -10.91 11.31 -22.14
C GLU A 214 -10.34 11.28 -20.71
N THR A 215 -9.02 11.42 -20.54
CA THR A 215 -8.35 11.35 -19.23
C THR A 215 -8.90 12.38 -18.25
N MET A 216 -8.88 13.66 -18.64
CA MET A 216 -9.27 14.72 -17.72
C MET A 216 -10.79 14.73 -17.42
N PRO A 217 -11.69 14.51 -18.39
CA PRO A 217 -13.10 14.29 -18.11
C PRO A 217 -13.34 13.17 -17.09
N LEU A 218 -12.67 12.02 -17.24
CA LEU A 218 -12.77 10.89 -16.32
C LEU A 218 -12.33 11.27 -14.90
N VAL A 219 -11.13 11.86 -14.76
CA VAL A 219 -10.59 12.26 -13.45
C VAL A 219 -11.47 13.30 -12.77
N LYS A 220 -11.97 14.31 -13.51
CA LYS A 220 -12.91 15.32 -12.98
C LYS A 220 -14.21 14.67 -12.49
N LYS A 221 -14.71 13.64 -13.17
CA LYS A 221 -15.93 12.92 -12.77
C LYS A 221 -15.72 12.07 -11.51
N ILE A 222 -14.61 11.35 -11.42
CA ILE A 222 -14.24 10.57 -10.23
C ILE A 222 -14.14 11.51 -9.02
N LEU A 223 -13.37 12.59 -9.15
CA LEU A 223 -13.19 13.58 -8.09
C LEU A 223 -14.51 14.27 -7.72
N GLY A 224 -15.34 14.59 -8.73
CA GLY A 224 -16.64 15.21 -8.54
C GLY A 224 -17.60 14.36 -7.73
N GLN A 225 -17.75 13.06 -8.06
CA GLN A 225 -18.64 12.16 -7.31
C GLN A 225 -18.21 12.01 -5.83
N VAL A 226 -16.90 11.94 -5.57
CA VAL A 226 -16.39 11.88 -4.19
C VAL A 226 -16.70 13.16 -3.43
N LEU A 227 -16.45 14.33 -4.02
CA LEU A 227 -16.69 15.63 -3.38
C LEU A 227 -18.18 15.93 -3.17
N GLU A 228 -19.06 15.43 -4.04
CA GLU A 228 -20.51 15.54 -3.87
C GLU A 228 -21.02 14.86 -2.60
N LEU A 229 -20.41 13.72 -2.22
CA LEU A 229 -20.71 13.05 -0.94
C LEU A 229 -19.92 13.61 0.24
N HIS A 230 -19.00 14.56 0.03
CA HIS A 230 -18.21 15.21 1.08
C HIS A 230 -18.45 16.73 1.16
N PRO A 231 -19.70 17.21 1.28
CA PRO A 231 -20.00 18.65 1.22
C PRO A 231 -19.33 19.44 2.35
N MET A 232 -19.12 18.81 3.51
CA MET A 232 -18.55 19.42 4.72
C MET A 232 -17.03 19.35 4.81
N ALA A 233 -16.35 18.62 3.92
CA ALA A 233 -14.88 18.54 3.94
C ALA A 233 -14.28 19.91 3.64
N SER A 234 -13.21 20.31 4.32
CA SER A 234 -12.51 21.57 4.01
C SER A 234 -11.31 21.37 3.10
N PHE A 235 -10.76 20.16 3.13
CA PHE A 235 -9.62 19.73 2.33
C PHE A 235 -10.02 18.59 1.41
N VAL A 236 -9.28 18.45 0.31
CA VAL A 236 -9.29 17.26 -0.55
C VAL A 236 -7.86 16.90 -0.88
N HIS A 237 -7.50 15.62 -0.80
CA HIS A 237 -6.20 15.14 -1.21
C HIS A 237 -6.30 14.55 -2.62
N ILE A 238 -5.57 15.10 -3.59
CA ILE A 238 -5.67 14.71 -5.01
C ILE A 238 -4.71 13.57 -5.41
N GLY A 239 -3.98 13.00 -4.44
CA GLY A 239 -3.01 11.93 -4.69
C GLY A 239 -1.83 12.48 -5.49
N ALA A 240 -1.71 11.99 -6.74
CA ALA A 240 -0.74 12.38 -7.75
C ALA A 240 0.72 12.01 -7.43
N ASP A 241 0.88 10.94 -6.67
CA ASP A 241 2.13 10.26 -6.34
C ASP A 241 2.52 9.18 -7.37
N GLU A 242 3.79 8.79 -7.33
CA GLU A 242 4.32 7.54 -7.92
C GLU A 242 3.97 7.32 -9.41
N VAL A 243 3.95 8.40 -10.19
CA VAL A 243 3.70 8.36 -11.64
C VAL A 243 4.96 7.90 -12.40
N PHE A 244 5.46 6.71 -12.06
CA PHE A 244 6.81 6.24 -12.40
C PHE A 244 7.11 6.16 -13.90
N HIS A 245 6.11 5.85 -14.72
CA HIS A 245 6.25 5.64 -16.16
C HIS A 245 5.83 6.84 -17.01
N LEU A 246 5.63 8.01 -16.39
CA LEU A 246 5.25 9.21 -17.13
C LEU A 246 6.29 9.55 -18.21
N GLY A 247 5.83 9.81 -19.43
CA GLY A 247 6.70 10.13 -20.56
C GLY A 247 7.13 8.92 -21.39
N GLU A 248 6.76 7.70 -21.00
CA GLU A 248 7.10 6.48 -21.74
C GLU A 248 6.07 6.13 -22.83
N GLY A 249 4.83 6.63 -22.71
CA GLY A 249 3.76 6.45 -23.70
C GLY A 249 4.05 7.16 -25.02
N GLN A 250 3.47 6.69 -26.13
CA GLN A 250 3.73 7.28 -27.45
C GLN A 250 3.25 8.74 -27.55
N ASP A 251 2.07 9.04 -27.00
CA ASP A 251 1.51 10.39 -26.97
C ASP A 251 2.40 11.32 -26.11
N SER A 252 2.82 10.84 -24.94
CA SER A 252 3.71 11.55 -24.01
C SER A 252 5.11 11.78 -24.60
N LYS A 253 5.69 10.79 -25.30
CA LYS A 253 6.95 10.95 -26.06
C LYS A 253 6.82 12.01 -27.15
N THR A 254 5.70 12.01 -27.87
CA THR A 254 5.44 13.01 -28.92
C THR A 254 5.38 14.41 -28.31
N TRP A 255 4.64 14.58 -27.21
CA TRP A 255 4.56 15.84 -26.50
C TRP A 255 5.93 16.31 -25.97
N LEU A 256 6.72 15.40 -25.39
CA LEU A 256 8.07 15.67 -24.89
C LEU A 256 9.00 16.15 -26.00
N ASN A 257 8.97 15.52 -27.17
CA ASN A 257 9.76 15.94 -28.33
C ASN A 257 9.44 17.39 -28.75
N SER A 258 8.18 17.82 -28.59
CA SER A 258 7.75 19.20 -28.87
C SER A 258 7.93 20.18 -27.70
N ASN A 259 8.30 19.69 -26.50
CA ASN A 259 8.43 20.48 -25.28
C ASN A 259 9.78 20.27 -24.58
N ASN A 260 10.85 20.11 -25.37
CA ASN A 260 12.24 20.02 -24.90
C ASN A 260 12.52 18.89 -23.88
N GLY A 261 11.70 17.83 -23.89
CA GLY A 261 11.82 16.73 -22.95
C GLY A 261 11.46 17.07 -21.51
N ASP A 262 10.73 18.17 -21.25
CA ASP A 262 10.39 18.60 -19.88
C ASP A 262 9.23 17.78 -19.28
N LEU A 263 9.59 16.66 -18.68
CA LEU A 263 8.66 15.80 -17.94
C LEU A 263 7.99 16.52 -16.77
N GLY A 264 8.69 17.46 -16.12
CA GLY A 264 8.15 18.23 -15.01
C GLY A 264 7.01 19.13 -15.44
N LYS A 265 7.16 19.80 -16.59
CA LYS A 265 6.11 20.61 -17.20
C LYS A 265 4.88 19.78 -17.56
N MET A 266 5.07 18.54 -18.05
CA MET A 266 3.95 17.61 -18.31
C MET A 266 3.18 17.30 -17.02
N PHE A 267 3.88 16.88 -15.96
CA PHE A 267 3.27 16.58 -14.67
C PHE A 267 2.51 17.80 -14.10
N LEU A 268 3.17 18.97 -14.08
CA LEU A 268 2.59 20.20 -13.55
C LEU A 268 1.38 20.69 -14.36
N ALA A 269 1.34 20.45 -15.68
CA ALA A 269 0.19 20.80 -16.51
C ALA A 269 -1.07 20.01 -16.12
N HIS A 270 -0.94 18.69 -15.92
CA HIS A 270 -2.04 17.83 -15.45
C HIS A 270 -2.56 18.28 -14.08
N VAL A 271 -1.65 18.48 -13.12
CA VAL A 271 -2.00 18.96 -11.77
C VAL A 271 -2.69 20.32 -11.83
N LYS A 272 -2.16 21.26 -12.62
CA LYS A 272 -2.74 22.60 -12.77
C LYS A 272 -4.17 22.56 -13.30
N GLU A 273 -4.47 21.69 -14.26
CA GLU A 273 -5.82 21.57 -14.78
C GLU A 273 -6.81 21.04 -13.73
N LEU A 274 -6.40 20.08 -12.91
CA LEU A 274 -7.19 19.59 -11.78
C LEU A 274 -7.44 20.69 -10.73
N LEU A 275 -6.42 21.47 -10.40
CA LEU A 275 -6.55 22.58 -9.47
C LEU A 275 -7.47 23.68 -10.00
N ASN A 276 -7.43 23.97 -11.31
CA ASN A 276 -8.37 24.90 -11.94
C ASN A 276 -9.82 24.40 -11.85
N PHE A 277 -10.04 23.10 -12.04
CA PHE A 277 -11.35 22.48 -11.86
C PHE A 277 -11.86 22.61 -10.43
N LEU A 278 -11.03 22.27 -9.44
CA LEU A 278 -11.34 22.42 -8.02
C LEU A 278 -11.66 23.87 -7.66
N HIS A 279 -10.84 24.83 -8.09
CA HIS A 279 -11.09 26.24 -7.82
C HIS A 279 -12.42 26.73 -8.41
N SER A 280 -12.79 26.23 -9.59
CA SER A 280 -14.00 26.67 -10.29
C SER A 280 -15.28 26.04 -9.73
N HIS A 281 -15.25 24.77 -9.33
CA HIS A 281 -16.45 24.01 -8.93
C HIS A 281 -16.58 23.83 -7.42
N TYR A 282 -15.47 23.89 -6.70
CA TYR A 282 -15.37 23.65 -5.26
C TYR A 282 -14.49 24.73 -4.59
N PRO A 283 -14.83 26.03 -4.72
CA PRO A 283 -13.99 27.13 -4.27
C PRO A 283 -13.69 27.12 -2.76
N ASP A 284 -14.53 26.45 -1.97
CA ASP A 284 -14.38 26.31 -0.52
C ASP A 284 -13.49 25.13 -0.10
N LYS A 285 -12.92 24.37 -1.05
CA LYS A 285 -12.06 23.21 -0.79
C LYS A 285 -10.61 23.56 -1.07
N TYR A 286 -9.71 23.22 -0.13
CA TYR A 286 -8.27 23.39 -0.30
C TYR A 286 -7.58 22.07 -0.66
N ALA A 287 -6.73 22.06 -1.67
CA ALA A 287 -6.10 20.83 -2.15
C ALA A 287 -4.82 20.48 -1.37
N LEU A 288 -4.65 19.18 -1.12
CA LEU A 288 -3.42 18.54 -0.68
C LEU A 288 -2.94 17.58 -1.78
N MET A 289 -1.63 17.39 -1.90
CA MET A 289 -1.04 16.49 -2.91
C MET A 289 0.25 15.89 -2.37
N TRP A 290 0.52 14.62 -2.67
CA TRP A 290 1.79 14.00 -2.31
C TRP A 290 2.97 14.71 -3.01
N ASP A 291 4.10 14.84 -2.31
CA ASP A 291 5.19 15.71 -2.76
C ASP A 291 6.22 15.03 -3.67
N ASP A 292 6.24 13.70 -3.77
CA ASP A 292 7.34 12.92 -4.33
C ASP A 292 7.68 13.31 -5.76
N MET A 293 6.65 13.53 -6.59
CA MET A 293 6.82 13.99 -7.97
C MET A 293 7.39 15.42 -8.06
N LEU A 294 7.21 16.27 -7.03
CA LEU A 294 7.79 17.62 -6.98
C LEU A 294 9.26 17.63 -6.58
N ARG A 295 9.77 16.58 -5.92
CA ARG A 295 11.13 16.57 -5.32
C ARG A 295 12.23 16.83 -6.34
N LYS A 296 12.09 16.32 -7.57
CA LYS A 296 13.08 16.44 -8.66
C LYS A 296 12.95 17.71 -9.51
N LEU A 297 11.85 18.47 -9.37
CA LEU A 297 11.60 19.67 -10.18
C LEU A 297 12.42 20.87 -9.68
N SER A 298 12.76 21.83 -10.53
CA SER A 298 13.39 23.09 -10.10
C SER A 298 12.38 24.00 -9.39
N VAL A 299 12.88 24.98 -8.63
CA VAL A 299 12.02 25.99 -7.99
C VAL A 299 11.31 26.83 -9.05
N GLU A 300 12.02 27.15 -10.12
CA GLU A 300 11.55 27.94 -11.26
C GLU A 300 10.38 27.22 -11.95
N ASN A 301 10.52 25.92 -12.26
CA ASN A 301 9.47 25.16 -12.94
C ASN A 301 8.17 25.12 -12.10
N ILE A 302 8.28 24.94 -10.78
CA ILE A 302 7.10 24.93 -9.88
C ILE A 302 6.45 26.32 -9.81
N LYS A 303 7.25 27.39 -9.74
CA LYS A 303 6.74 28.77 -9.74
C LYS A 303 6.02 29.11 -11.04
N ASP A 304 6.62 28.77 -12.17
CA ASP A 304 6.07 29.05 -13.50
C ASP A 304 4.75 28.32 -13.75
N ALA A 305 4.58 27.13 -13.16
CA ALA A 305 3.31 26.42 -13.19
C ALA A 305 2.19 27.14 -12.41
N ASN A 306 2.54 27.99 -11.43
CA ASN A 306 1.63 28.76 -10.59
C ASN A 306 0.63 27.88 -9.80
N ILE A 307 1.09 26.74 -9.28
CA ILE A 307 0.25 25.83 -8.48
C ILE A 307 0.32 26.13 -6.97
N SER A 308 1.36 26.84 -6.52
CA SER A 308 1.69 26.92 -5.09
C SER A 308 0.66 27.62 -4.21
N LYS A 309 -0.27 28.37 -4.78
CA LYS A 309 -1.37 29.01 -4.03
C LYS A 309 -2.63 28.15 -3.94
N SER A 310 -2.71 27.07 -4.73
CA SER A 310 -3.90 26.24 -4.88
C SER A 310 -3.77 24.86 -4.25
N VAL A 311 -2.55 24.42 -3.91
CA VAL A 311 -2.29 23.12 -3.31
C VAL A 311 -1.18 23.19 -2.28
N SER A 312 -1.26 22.35 -1.24
CA SER A 312 -0.14 22.11 -0.33
C SER A 312 0.51 20.75 -0.55
N PRO A 313 1.85 20.69 -0.65
CA PRO A 313 2.57 19.43 -0.71
C PRO A 313 2.50 18.70 0.64
N VAL A 314 2.31 17.39 0.59
CA VAL A 314 2.35 16.46 1.72
C VAL A 314 3.64 15.63 1.61
N LEU A 315 4.63 15.96 2.44
CA LEU A 315 5.94 15.32 2.44
C LEU A 315 5.87 13.98 3.18
N TRP A 316 6.06 12.86 2.47
CA TRP A 316 5.96 11.52 3.04
C TRP A 316 7.29 10.77 3.03
N ILE A 317 7.69 10.24 4.20
CA ILE A 317 8.88 9.41 4.40
C ILE A 317 8.58 8.48 5.57
N TYR A 318 8.61 7.17 5.33
CA TYR A 318 8.24 6.16 6.33
C TYR A 318 9.43 5.50 7.03
N ASP A 319 10.66 5.85 6.63
CA ASP A 319 11.87 5.32 7.24
C ASP A 319 12.00 5.78 8.71
N GLN A 320 12.39 4.88 9.60
CA GLN A 320 12.64 5.17 11.02
C GLN A 320 13.92 6.01 11.27
N ASN A 321 14.81 6.09 10.27
CA ASN A 321 16.05 6.86 10.24
C ASN A 321 15.97 7.96 9.17
N LEU A 322 14.89 8.74 9.21
CA LEU A 322 14.68 9.88 8.32
C LEU A 322 15.88 10.84 8.31
N ASN A 323 16.36 11.20 7.12
CA ASN A 323 17.41 12.20 6.96
C ASN A 323 16.81 13.60 7.15
N THR A 324 16.94 14.14 8.35
CA THR A 324 16.39 15.45 8.72
C THR A 324 16.98 16.60 7.91
N GLN A 325 18.26 16.52 7.53
CA GLN A 325 18.90 17.55 6.69
C GLN A 325 18.34 17.57 5.27
N GLN A 326 18.10 16.40 4.68
CA GLN A 326 17.47 16.31 3.37
C GLN A 326 16.01 16.80 3.42
N THR A 327 15.31 16.49 4.50
CA THR A 327 13.94 16.93 4.75
C THR A 327 13.88 18.46 4.90
N ASP A 328 14.79 19.06 5.67
CA ASP A 328 14.93 20.52 5.81
C ASP A 328 15.18 21.19 4.44
N LYS A 329 15.99 20.59 3.56
CA LYS A 329 16.20 21.11 2.19
C LYS A 329 14.93 21.08 1.34
N LEU A 330 14.12 20.03 1.45
CA LEU A 330 12.84 19.94 0.73
C LEU A 330 11.84 20.99 1.24
N ILE A 331 11.73 21.17 2.56
CA ILE A 331 10.86 22.20 3.15
C ILE A 331 11.31 23.60 2.73
N GLY A 332 12.62 23.88 2.76
CA GLY A 332 13.19 25.13 2.28
C GLY A 332 12.89 25.37 0.80
N LYS A 333 13.02 24.35 -0.05
CA LYS A 333 12.62 24.43 -1.46
C LYS A 333 11.13 24.76 -1.62
N TYR A 334 10.23 24.12 -0.88
CA TYR A 334 8.79 24.41 -0.96
C TYR A 334 8.45 25.82 -0.46
N GLN A 335 9.14 26.30 0.57
CA GLN A 335 9.09 27.69 0.97
C GLN A 335 9.48 28.63 -0.17
N ASP A 336 10.60 28.34 -0.83
CA ASP A 336 11.12 29.17 -1.92
C ASP A 336 10.22 29.14 -3.15
N CYS A 337 9.51 28.04 -3.41
CA CYS A 337 8.45 27.93 -4.42
C CYS A 337 7.23 28.80 -4.10
N GLY A 338 7.05 29.22 -2.84
CA GLY A 338 5.96 30.10 -2.41
C GLY A 338 4.69 29.37 -1.94
N PHE A 339 4.80 28.08 -1.61
CA PHE A 339 3.73 27.32 -0.96
C PHE A 339 3.40 27.93 0.41
N PRO A 340 2.12 28.20 0.74
CA PRO A 340 1.75 28.80 2.02
C PRO A 340 1.85 27.81 3.18
N SER A 341 1.61 26.52 2.92
CA SER A 341 1.73 25.43 3.89
C SER A 341 2.37 24.20 3.29
N VAL A 342 3.09 23.46 4.13
CA VAL A 342 3.53 22.07 3.92
C VAL A 342 2.87 21.17 4.95
N TRP A 343 2.54 19.96 4.52
CA TRP A 343 2.01 18.89 5.36
C TRP A 343 2.99 17.73 5.38
N PHE A 344 2.84 16.83 6.34
CA PHE A 344 3.72 15.67 6.48
C PHE A 344 2.93 14.37 6.48
N ALA A 345 3.61 13.27 6.22
CA ALA A 345 3.04 11.95 6.44
C ALA A 345 4.05 10.96 7.01
N SER A 346 3.64 10.34 8.11
CA SER A 346 4.25 9.19 8.77
C SER A 346 3.43 7.95 8.49
N ALA A 347 3.87 6.76 8.95
CA ALA A 347 3.08 5.53 8.82
C ALA A 347 2.95 4.81 10.17
N PHE A 348 1.74 4.35 10.51
CA PHE A 348 1.48 3.50 11.68
C PHE A 348 1.32 2.01 11.33
N LYS A 349 1.09 1.70 10.04
CA LYS A 349 1.08 0.37 9.43
C LYS A 349 1.31 0.47 7.91
N GLY A 350 1.61 -0.66 7.28
CA GLY A 350 1.58 -0.83 5.82
C GLY A 350 2.80 -0.30 5.07
N ALA A 351 3.80 0.20 5.81
CA ALA A 351 5.05 0.74 5.25
C ALA A 351 6.28 -0.04 5.74
N SER A 352 6.10 -1.28 6.18
CA SER A 352 7.18 -2.13 6.68
C SER A 352 7.48 -3.36 5.80
N GLY A 353 6.57 -3.69 4.89
CA GLY A 353 6.72 -4.75 3.89
C GLY A 353 5.39 -5.02 3.17
N PRO A 354 5.42 -5.44 1.89
CA PRO A 354 4.21 -5.66 1.10
C PRO A 354 3.38 -6.89 1.52
N ASP A 355 3.99 -7.86 2.21
CA ASP A 355 3.36 -9.11 2.70
C ASP A 355 3.38 -9.20 4.24
N GLN A 356 3.57 -8.07 4.92
CA GLN A 356 3.82 -8.06 6.35
C GLN A 356 2.57 -8.46 7.14
N MET A 357 2.61 -9.58 7.86
CA MET A 357 1.49 -10.02 8.72
C MET A 357 1.41 -9.26 10.05
N TRP A 358 2.56 -9.03 10.70
CA TRP A 358 2.65 -8.49 12.05
C TRP A 358 3.20 -7.06 12.05
N THR A 359 2.54 -6.15 12.75
CA THR A 359 2.90 -4.73 12.77
C THR A 359 4.12 -4.44 13.66
N PRO A 360 5.24 -3.92 13.10
CA PRO A 360 6.42 -3.56 13.89
C PRO A 360 6.23 -2.19 14.57
N ILE A 361 5.53 -2.18 15.71
CA ILE A 361 5.20 -0.97 16.50
C ILE A 361 6.41 -0.04 16.72
N GLY A 362 7.57 -0.59 17.08
CA GLY A 362 8.77 0.21 17.37
C GLY A 362 9.29 0.97 16.15
N LEU A 363 9.22 0.37 14.96
CA LEU A 363 9.62 1.00 13.69
C LEU A 363 8.73 2.20 13.41
N HIS A 364 7.41 2.01 13.45
CA HIS A 364 6.43 3.05 13.20
C HIS A 364 6.52 4.18 14.24
N MET A 365 6.68 3.85 15.52
CA MET A 365 6.91 4.84 16.57
C MET A 365 8.16 5.70 16.29
N ASN A 366 9.27 5.08 15.92
CA ASN A 366 10.51 5.80 15.64
C ASN A 366 10.35 6.74 14.44
N ASN A 367 9.62 6.33 13.39
CA ASN A 367 9.28 7.21 12.28
C ASN A 367 8.51 8.46 12.75
N HIS A 368 7.51 8.30 13.64
CA HIS A 368 6.78 9.43 14.21
C HIS A 368 7.65 10.35 15.06
N LEU A 369 8.63 9.80 15.79
CA LEU A 369 9.58 10.61 16.57
C LEU A 369 10.49 11.46 15.67
N GLN A 370 10.91 10.95 14.51
CA GLN A 370 11.65 11.74 13.53
C GLN A 370 10.79 12.88 12.98
N TRP A 371 9.53 12.59 12.61
CA TRP A 371 8.60 13.60 12.14
C TRP A 371 8.29 14.67 13.17
N LYS A 372 8.20 14.28 14.45
CA LYS A 372 8.08 15.26 15.54
C LYS A 372 9.25 16.24 15.57
N GLN A 373 10.49 15.76 15.39
CA GLN A 373 11.66 16.66 15.36
C GLN A 373 11.60 17.64 14.18
N VAL A 374 11.11 17.20 13.02
CA VAL A 374 10.89 18.05 11.85
C VAL A 374 9.83 19.11 12.15
N ILE A 375 8.69 18.71 12.73
CA ILE A 375 7.60 19.61 13.13
C ILE A 375 8.11 20.66 14.13
N ASP A 376 8.82 20.25 15.18
CA ASP A 376 9.37 21.15 16.20
C ASP A 376 10.41 22.12 15.60
N SER A 377 11.04 21.75 14.47
CA SER A 377 12.00 22.57 13.72
C SER A 377 11.38 23.53 12.71
N MET A 378 10.05 23.57 12.55
CA MET A 378 9.40 24.39 11.51
C MET A 378 9.62 25.90 11.66
N HIS A 379 10.01 26.37 12.85
CA HIS A 379 10.41 27.77 13.08
C HIS A 379 11.60 28.22 12.20
N LYS A 380 12.39 27.28 11.67
CA LYS A 380 13.46 27.54 10.69
C LYS A 380 12.94 28.07 9.34
N PHE A 381 11.66 27.85 9.04
CA PHE A 381 11.04 28.15 7.73
C PHE A 381 9.89 29.16 7.88
N PRO A 382 10.19 30.46 8.12
CA PRO A 382 9.18 31.44 8.52
C PRO A 382 8.16 31.81 7.43
N LYS A 383 8.38 31.44 6.16
CA LYS A 383 7.47 31.78 5.05
C LYS A 383 6.55 30.63 4.64
N ILE A 384 6.65 29.47 5.29
CA ILE A 384 5.78 28.31 5.06
C ILE A 384 5.30 27.75 6.40
N ARG A 385 4.00 27.58 6.57
CA ARG A 385 3.43 27.04 7.80
C ARG A 385 3.35 25.51 7.76
N TYR A 386 3.45 24.89 8.92
CA TYR A 386 3.03 23.50 9.10
C TYR A 386 1.50 23.40 9.09
N GLY A 387 0.94 22.61 8.17
CA GLY A 387 -0.52 22.43 8.04
C GLY A 387 -1.07 21.28 8.87
N GLY A 388 -0.34 20.18 8.95
CA GLY A 388 -0.77 18.97 9.65
C GLY A 388 0.04 17.74 9.20
N ILE A 389 -0.24 16.61 9.85
CA ILE A 389 0.38 15.32 9.56
C ILE A 389 -0.70 14.25 9.31
N ALA A 390 -0.51 13.47 8.24
CA ALA A 390 -1.27 12.25 7.98
C ALA A 390 -0.50 11.03 8.49
N MET A 391 -1.08 10.30 9.42
CA MET A 391 -0.56 9.05 9.93
C MET A 391 -1.10 7.93 9.05
N THR A 392 -0.31 7.50 8.08
CA THR A 392 -0.73 6.58 7.02
C THR A 392 -0.87 5.15 7.52
N GLY A 393 -1.89 4.46 7.02
CA GLY A 393 -2.18 3.07 7.35
C GLY A 393 -2.56 2.26 6.11
N TRP A 394 -1.58 2.05 5.22
CA TRP A 394 -1.76 1.36 3.92
C TRP A 394 -2.19 -0.09 4.09
N GLN A 395 -3.19 -0.56 3.35
CA GLN A 395 -3.65 -1.96 3.39
C GLN A 395 -2.85 -2.87 2.47
N ARG A 396 -2.35 -2.30 1.36
CA ARG A 396 -1.56 -2.97 0.34
C ARG A 396 -0.83 -1.91 -0.50
N TYR A 397 0.13 -2.33 -1.33
CA TYR A 397 0.96 -1.40 -2.11
C TYR A 397 0.28 -0.94 -3.41
N ASP A 398 -0.54 -1.80 -4.01
CA ASP A 398 -1.37 -1.56 -5.19
C ASP A 398 -2.53 -2.57 -5.25
N HIS A 399 -3.41 -2.48 -6.25
CA HIS A 399 -4.56 -3.40 -6.47
C HIS A 399 -4.20 -4.87 -6.74
N TYR A 400 -2.94 -5.17 -7.01
CA TYR A 400 -2.46 -6.51 -7.38
C TYR A 400 -1.61 -7.15 -6.28
N SER A 401 -1.13 -6.37 -5.32
CA SER A 401 -0.42 -6.84 -4.14
C SER A 401 -1.35 -7.42 -3.08
N VAL A 402 -0.82 -8.33 -2.26
CA VAL A 402 -1.53 -8.91 -1.12
C VAL A 402 -1.72 -7.90 0.02
N LEU A 403 -2.63 -8.20 0.93
CA LEU A 403 -2.82 -7.42 2.16
C LEU A 403 -1.61 -7.47 3.11
N CYS A 404 -1.36 -6.34 3.77
CA CYS A 404 -0.39 -6.22 4.85
C CYS A 404 -0.99 -5.55 6.10
N GLU A 405 -0.53 -6.00 7.27
CA GLU A 405 -0.74 -5.41 8.60
C GLU A 405 -2.19 -5.02 8.90
N LEU A 406 -3.14 -5.96 9.02
CA LEU A 406 -4.56 -5.63 9.24
C LEU A 406 -4.79 -4.52 10.30
N LEU A 407 -5.73 -3.61 10.03
CA LEU A 407 -6.08 -2.50 10.92
C LEU A 407 -6.31 -2.88 12.41
N PRO A 408 -7.11 -3.93 12.76
CA PRO A 408 -7.27 -4.33 14.16
C PRO A 408 -5.95 -4.82 14.80
N VAL A 409 -5.04 -5.40 14.02
CA VAL A 409 -3.72 -5.84 14.50
C VAL A 409 -2.79 -4.64 14.70
N ALA A 410 -2.92 -3.61 13.87
CA ALA A 410 -2.13 -2.39 13.92
C ALA A 410 -2.63 -1.34 14.93
N LEU A 411 -3.81 -1.52 15.54
CA LEU A 411 -4.39 -0.51 16.44
C LEU A 411 -3.47 -0.11 17.61
N PRO A 412 -2.73 -1.04 18.26
CA PRO A 412 -1.72 -0.66 19.25
C PRO A 412 -0.61 0.23 18.69
N SER A 413 -0.18 -0.01 17.44
CA SER A 413 0.78 0.84 16.74
C SER A 413 0.25 2.25 16.55
N LEU A 414 -1.00 2.38 16.08
CA LEU A 414 -1.65 3.67 15.88
C LEU A 414 -1.70 4.49 17.18
N VAL A 415 -2.11 3.86 18.28
CA VAL A 415 -2.19 4.51 19.60
C VAL A 415 -0.81 4.97 20.10
N VAL A 416 0.21 4.12 19.95
CA VAL A 416 1.60 4.47 20.27
C VAL A 416 2.09 5.64 19.41
N CYS A 417 1.82 5.61 18.12
CA CYS A 417 2.23 6.63 17.18
C CYS A 417 1.54 7.98 17.44
N LEU A 418 0.25 7.98 17.80
CA LEU A 418 -0.50 9.17 18.18
C LEU A 418 0.12 9.83 19.42
N ARG A 419 0.47 9.04 20.43
CA ARG A 419 1.17 9.55 21.62
C ARG A 419 2.57 10.07 21.28
N ALA A 420 3.31 9.36 20.43
CA ALA A 420 4.65 9.75 20.02
C ALA A 420 4.67 11.09 19.28
N ILE A 421 3.72 11.34 18.37
CA ILE A 421 3.66 12.60 17.62
C ILE A 421 3.23 13.78 18.50
N GLN A 422 2.36 13.54 19.49
CA GLN A 422 1.89 14.59 20.40
C GLN A 422 2.92 14.96 21.47
N HIS A 423 3.58 13.96 22.07
CA HIS A 423 4.36 14.13 23.29
C HIS A 423 5.85 13.78 23.14
N GLY A 424 6.25 13.17 22.03
CA GLY A 424 7.61 12.67 21.84
C GLY A 424 7.81 11.27 22.44
N PRO A 425 9.05 10.92 22.83
CA PRO A 425 9.37 9.57 23.28
C PRO A 425 8.46 9.11 24.43
N LEU A 426 7.99 7.86 24.37
CA LEU A 426 7.08 7.32 25.38
C LEU A 426 7.77 7.17 26.74
N THR A 427 7.22 7.83 27.76
CA THR A 427 7.58 7.62 29.17
C THR A 427 6.93 6.35 29.73
N GLU A 428 7.39 5.87 30.89
CA GLU A 428 6.75 4.73 31.56
C GLU A 428 5.30 5.04 31.99
N GLU A 429 5.00 6.30 32.30
CA GLU A 429 3.64 6.77 32.59
C GLU A 429 2.75 6.66 31.33
N SER A 430 3.21 7.16 30.18
CA SER A 430 2.46 7.06 28.93
C SER A 430 2.26 5.60 28.50
N LYS A 431 3.26 4.72 28.71
CA LYS A 431 3.09 3.28 28.46
C LYS A 431 2.04 2.66 29.37
N THR A 432 2.01 3.05 30.64
CA THR A 432 1.01 2.59 31.62
C THR A 432 -0.39 3.02 31.20
N GLU A 433 -0.56 4.28 30.79
CA GLU A 433 -1.82 4.82 30.28
C GLU A 433 -2.28 4.08 29.02
N ILE A 434 -1.38 3.87 28.04
CA ILE A 434 -1.69 3.11 26.83
C ILE A 434 -2.11 1.69 27.17
N ASN A 435 -1.41 1.01 28.08
CA ASN A 435 -1.76 -0.34 28.53
C ASN A 435 -3.15 -0.36 29.16
N GLN A 436 -3.49 0.62 30.01
CA GLN A 436 -4.81 0.73 30.63
C GLN A 436 -5.92 0.96 29.59
N ILE A 437 -5.68 1.87 28.63
CA ILE A 437 -6.66 2.19 27.58
C ILE A 437 -6.89 0.98 26.65
N LEU A 438 -5.82 0.28 26.27
CA LEU A 438 -5.89 -0.86 25.38
C LEU A 438 -6.16 -2.18 26.11
N GLY A 439 -6.24 -2.21 27.44
CA GLY A 439 -6.45 -3.44 28.21
C GLY A 439 -5.28 -4.44 28.14
N PHE A 440 -4.06 -3.94 27.97
CA PHE A 440 -2.84 -4.76 28.01
C PHE A 440 -2.25 -4.78 29.42
N SER A 441 -1.56 -5.87 29.76
CA SER A 441 -0.78 -5.98 31.00
C SER A 441 0.60 -5.35 30.86
N LYS A 442 1.22 -5.49 29.68
CA LYS A 442 2.55 -4.96 29.40
C LYS A 442 2.77 -4.77 27.90
N MET A 443 3.48 -3.71 27.55
CA MET A 443 3.93 -3.44 26.18
C MET A 443 5.47 -3.53 26.11
N ASP A 444 5.97 -4.28 25.14
CA ASP A 444 7.39 -4.39 24.79
C ASP A 444 7.61 -3.93 23.34
N LEU A 445 7.94 -2.65 23.20
CA LEU A 445 8.18 -2.00 21.90
C LEU A 445 9.41 -2.55 21.17
N LYS A 446 10.37 -3.15 21.88
CA LYS A 446 11.56 -3.75 21.24
C LYS A 446 11.21 -5.07 20.57
N LYS A 447 10.28 -5.82 21.17
CA LYS A 447 9.77 -7.07 20.61
C LYS A 447 8.56 -6.87 19.71
N ASN A 448 8.01 -5.66 19.65
CA ASN A 448 6.75 -5.34 18.96
C ASN A 448 5.57 -6.16 19.50
N ILE A 449 5.52 -6.36 20.81
CA ILE A 449 4.54 -7.22 21.47
C ILE A 449 3.80 -6.45 22.56
N CYS A 450 2.49 -6.67 22.64
CA CYS A 450 1.66 -6.26 23.77
C CYS A 450 1.03 -7.51 24.40
N ASP A 451 1.27 -7.73 25.69
CA ASP A 451 0.77 -8.86 26.46
C ASP A 451 -0.57 -8.53 27.14
N GLY A 452 -1.39 -9.56 27.36
CA GLY A 452 -2.75 -9.44 27.90
C GLY A 452 -3.82 -9.76 26.86
N ASN A 453 -5.09 -9.67 27.28
CA ASN A 453 -6.24 -9.98 26.42
C ASN A 453 -6.68 -8.79 25.54
N GLY A 454 -6.29 -7.57 25.92
CA GLY A 454 -6.76 -6.36 25.27
C GLY A 454 -8.22 -6.03 25.60
N ALA A 455 -8.59 -4.76 25.41
CA ALA A 455 -9.95 -4.24 25.61
C ALA A 455 -10.39 -3.30 24.47
N PHE A 456 -9.66 -3.31 23.35
CA PHE A 456 -9.95 -2.48 22.18
C PHE A 456 -10.70 -3.26 21.09
N PRO A 457 -11.42 -2.56 20.19
CA PRO A 457 -12.09 -3.20 19.05
C PRO A 457 -11.09 -3.97 18.18
N GLY A 458 -11.27 -5.29 18.08
CA GLY A 458 -10.37 -6.18 17.32
C GLY A 458 -9.25 -6.85 18.13
N ALA A 459 -9.25 -6.72 19.46
CA ALA A 459 -8.25 -7.36 20.34
C ALA A 459 -8.16 -8.89 20.17
N GLU A 460 -9.28 -9.58 19.92
CA GLU A 460 -9.28 -11.02 19.65
C GLU A 460 -8.53 -11.37 18.37
N ILE A 461 -8.70 -10.59 17.29
CA ILE A 461 -7.95 -10.78 16.04
C ILE A 461 -6.47 -10.54 16.28
N TYR A 462 -6.10 -9.46 16.99
CA TYR A 462 -4.71 -9.20 17.38
C TYR A 462 -4.09 -10.41 18.08
N ARG A 463 -4.78 -10.98 19.06
CA ARG A 463 -4.31 -12.15 19.83
C ARG A 463 -4.16 -13.39 18.94
N MET A 464 -5.14 -13.69 18.11
CA MET A 464 -5.11 -14.88 17.25
C MET A 464 -4.05 -14.77 16.15
N VAL A 465 -3.91 -13.61 15.52
CA VAL A 465 -2.84 -13.32 14.55
C VAL A 465 -1.47 -13.44 15.22
N ARG A 466 -1.32 -12.97 16.46
CA ARG A 466 -0.09 -13.15 17.25
C ARG A 466 0.24 -14.62 17.48
N ILE A 467 -0.72 -15.43 17.91
CA ILE A 467 -0.54 -16.87 18.12
C ILE A 467 -0.07 -17.56 16.83
N ILE A 468 -0.67 -17.21 15.69
CA ILE A 468 -0.27 -17.75 14.39
C ILE A 468 1.16 -17.34 14.05
N ASN A 469 1.49 -16.05 14.20
CA ASN A 469 2.79 -15.49 13.85
C ASN A 469 3.94 -16.03 14.71
N ASP A 470 3.78 -15.99 16.03
CA ASP A 470 4.85 -16.25 17.00
C ASP A 470 5.03 -17.75 17.28
N ASP A 471 3.94 -18.53 17.21
CA ASP A 471 3.92 -19.92 17.67
C ASP A 471 3.57 -20.91 16.56
N LEU A 472 2.35 -20.88 16.01
CA LEU A 472 1.87 -21.95 15.13
C LEU A 472 2.70 -22.08 13.83
N LYS A 473 3.01 -20.96 13.16
CA LYS A 473 3.88 -20.98 11.97
C LYS A 473 5.25 -21.60 12.29
N LYS A 474 5.80 -21.34 13.48
CA LYS A 474 7.06 -21.93 13.93
C LYS A 474 6.90 -23.43 14.20
N LYS A 475 5.87 -23.85 14.93
CA LYS A 475 5.56 -25.27 15.18
C LYS A 475 5.43 -26.05 13.87
N VAL A 476 4.75 -25.51 12.85
CA VAL A 476 4.64 -26.16 11.54
C VAL A 476 5.97 -26.24 10.81
N ARG A 477 6.78 -25.18 10.79
CA ARG A 477 8.14 -25.28 10.22
C ARG A 477 8.97 -26.36 10.92
N GLU A 478 8.89 -26.44 12.25
CA GLU A 478 9.56 -27.49 13.02
C GLU A 478 9.05 -28.89 12.67
N ILE A 479 7.74 -29.09 12.56
CA ILE A 479 7.13 -30.38 12.17
C ILE A 479 7.51 -30.78 10.74
N MET A 480 7.47 -29.83 9.80
CA MET A 480 7.67 -30.09 8.39
C MET A 480 9.15 -30.30 8.04
N GLU A 481 10.03 -29.50 8.66
CA GLU A 481 11.42 -29.36 8.22
C GLU A 481 12.44 -29.39 9.36
N GLY A 482 12.08 -29.04 10.60
CA GLY A 482 13.01 -28.84 11.70
C GLY A 482 13.32 -30.07 12.56
N ASP A 483 12.37 -30.99 12.70
CA ASP A 483 12.48 -32.14 13.60
C ASP A 483 13.18 -33.35 12.95
N SER A 484 14.31 -33.78 13.53
CA SER A 484 15.10 -34.89 13.00
C SER A 484 14.41 -36.24 13.10
N GLU A 485 13.58 -36.48 14.12
CA GLU A 485 12.84 -37.74 14.26
C GLU A 485 11.75 -37.83 13.20
N ILE A 486 10.99 -36.75 13.01
CA ILE A 486 9.96 -36.70 11.97
C ILE A 486 10.58 -36.85 10.58
N ARG A 487 11.71 -36.18 10.30
CA ARG A 487 12.43 -36.33 9.03
C ARG A 487 12.97 -37.74 8.80
N ALA A 488 13.33 -38.48 9.85
CA ALA A 488 13.87 -39.82 9.72
C ALA A 488 12.78 -40.89 9.61
N TRP A 489 11.68 -40.78 10.36
CA TRP A 489 10.65 -41.83 10.47
C TRP A 489 9.28 -41.49 9.86
N PHE A 490 9.10 -40.25 9.39
CA PHE A 490 7.85 -39.80 8.75
C PHE A 490 8.09 -38.77 7.63
N SER A 491 9.20 -38.95 6.91
CA SER A 491 9.59 -38.11 5.77
C SER A 491 8.58 -38.12 4.62
N ARG A 492 8.77 -37.22 3.64
CA ARG A 492 8.00 -37.24 2.38
C ARG A 492 8.01 -38.62 1.69
N TYR A 493 9.07 -39.40 1.83
CA TYR A 493 9.17 -40.74 1.24
C TYR A 493 8.22 -41.73 1.94
N HIS A 494 8.20 -41.73 3.27
CA HIS A 494 7.30 -42.55 4.09
C HIS A 494 5.83 -42.26 3.75
N ARG A 495 5.48 -40.96 3.74
CA ARG A 495 4.14 -40.47 3.36
C ARG A 495 3.73 -40.89 1.95
N LYS A 496 4.60 -40.65 0.96
CA LYS A 496 4.35 -41.01 -0.44
C LYS A 496 4.14 -42.52 -0.65
N HIS A 497 4.85 -43.36 0.09
CA HIS A 497 4.81 -44.81 -0.06
C HIS A 497 3.99 -45.53 1.02
N ARG A 498 3.27 -44.76 1.84
CA ARG A 498 2.31 -45.24 2.86
C ARG A 498 2.89 -46.33 3.76
N PHE A 499 4.03 -46.06 4.39
CA PHE A 499 4.64 -46.96 5.36
C PHE A 499 5.38 -46.18 6.45
N GLY A 500 5.53 -46.76 7.63
CA GLY A 500 6.20 -46.14 8.77
C GLY A 500 6.35 -47.12 9.93
N ASN A 501 7.19 -46.76 10.91
CA ASN A 501 7.34 -47.51 12.16
C ASN A 501 6.39 -46.91 13.21
N PRO A 502 5.30 -47.59 13.62
CA PRO A 502 4.31 -47.03 14.54
C PRO A 502 4.94 -46.59 15.85
N HIS A 503 5.83 -47.38 16.46
CA HIS A 503 6.49 -47.03 17.71
C HIS A 503 7.25 -45.69 17.63
N LYS A 504 7.93 -45.45 16.50
CA LYS A 504 8.61 -44.17 16.27
C LYS A 504 7.64 -43.04 15.98
N MET A 505 6.58 -43.30 15.23
CA MET A 505 5.56 -42.29 14.95
C MET A 505 4.82 -41.84 16.22
N GLU A 506 4.57 -42.74 17.17
CA GLU A 506 3.96 -42.40 18.46
C GLU A 506 4.74 -41.34 19.24
N THR A 507 6.08 -41.27 19.12
CA THR A 507 6.90 -40.31 19.89
C THR A 507 6.64 -38.85 19.51
N PHE A 508 6.14 -38.62 18.29
CA PHE A 508 5.80 -37.28 17.79
C PHE A 508 4.32 -37.13 17.40
N ARG A 509 3.46 -38.06 17.82
CA ARG A 509 2.00 -38.00 17.57
C ARG A 509 1.41 -36.67 18.00
N ASP A 510 1.58 -36.32 19.27
CA ASP A 510 0.97 -35.12 19.82
C ASP A 510 1.50 -33.86 19.15
N LYS A 511 2.80 -33.84 18.83
CA LYS A 511 3.41 -32.73 18.09
C LYS A 511 2.72 -32.49 16.75
N VAL A 512 2.36 -33.53 16.01
CA VAL A 512 1.65 -33.39 14.72
C VAL A 512 0.16 -33.16 14.92
N LEU A 513 -0.53 -34.06 15.62
CA LEU A 513 -2.00 -34.09 15.69
C LEU A 513 -2.58 -33.01 16.59
N LYS A 514 -1.95 -32.72 17.74
CA LYS A 514 -2.44 -31.68 18.65
C LYS A 514 -2.20 -30.29 18.06
N THR A 515 -1.05 -30.06 17.41
CA THR A 515 -0.80 -28.81 16.69
C THR A 515 -1.80 -28.62 15.55
N HIS A 516 -2.16 -29.70 14.84
CA HIS A 516 -3.20 -29.65 13.81
C HIS A 516 -4.56 -29.23 14.38
N GLU A 517 -5.03 -29.89 15.45
CA GLU A 517 -6.29 -29.56 16.11
C GLU A 517 -6.32 -28.14 16.71
N GLU A 518 -5.21 -27.72 17.33
CA GLU A 518 -5.03 -26.36 17.87
C GLU A 518 -5.17 -25.31 16.75
N TRP A 519 -4.49 -25.52 15.61
CA TRP A 519 -4.55 -24.58 14.50
C TRP A 519 -5.94 -24.55 13.86
N GLU A 520 -6.60 -25.70 13.63
CA GLU A 520 -7.97 -25.75 13.08
C GLU A 520 -8.95 -24.94 13.95
N THR A 521 -8.93 -25.18 15.27
CA THR A 521 -9.83 -24.48 16.22
C THR A 521 -9.60 -22.96 16.21
N LEU A 522 -8.33 -22.54 16.14
CA LEU A 522 -7.98 -21.13 16.06
C LEU A 522 -8.44 -20.51 14.72
N THR A 523 -8.36 -21.27 13.62
CA THR A 523 -8.74 -20.84 12.27
C THR A 523 -10.23 -20.55 12.19
N ASP A 524 -11.06 -21.45 12.71
CA ASP A 524 -12.51 -21.26 12.75
C ASP A 524 -12.87 -20.02 13.56
N SER A 525 -12.24 -19.84 14.73
CA SER A 525 -12.44 -18.68 15.59
C SER A 525 -11.98 -17.37 14.94
N LEU A 526 -10.82 -17.40 14.25
CA LEU A 526 -10.26 -16.24 13.58
C LEU A 526 -11.15 -15.78 12.43
N ARG A 527 -11.66 -16.71 11.62
CA ARG A 527 -12.59 -16.41 10.53
C ARG A 527 -13.83 -15.70 11.03
N VAL A 528 -14.48 -16.24 12.07
CA VAL A 528 -15.65 -15.61 12.70
C VAL A 528 -15.35 -14.19 13.16
N GLN A 529 -14.21 -13.95 13.81
CA GLN A 529 -13.84 -12.61 14.27
C GLN A 529 -13.53 -11.66 13.10
N LEU A 530 -12.81 -12.12 12.08
CA LEU A 530 -12.53 -11.31 10.88
C LEU A 530 -13.82 -10.90 10.17
N GLU A 531 -14.79 -11.80 10.04
CA GLU A 531 -16.10 -11.52 9.44
C GLU A 531 -16.92 -10.47 10.20
N THR A 532 -16.64 -10.21 11.48
CA THR A 532 -17.29 -9.10 12.21
C THR A 532 -16.79 -7.73 11.76
N ILE A 533 -15.57 -7.65 11.22
CA ILE A 533 -14.90 -6.41 10.85
C ILE A 533 -14.81 -6.24 9.33
N TYR A 534 -14.62 -7.31 8.58
CA TYR A 534 -14.29 -7.28 7.16
C TYR A 534 -15.34 -7.97 6.28
N PHE A 535 -15.30 -7.66 4.99
CA PHE A 535 -16.10 -8.31 3.97
C PHE A 535 -15.50 -9.67 3.57
N PRO A 536 -16.30 -10.60 3.00
CA PRO A 536 -15.85 -11.96 2.74
C PRO A 536 -14.57 -12.08 1.90
N ASP A 537 -14.38 -11.24 0.88
CA ASP A 537 -13.17 -11.25 0.04
C ASP A 537 -11.89 -10.95 0.82
N THR A 538 -11.91 -9.92 1.67
CA THR A 538 -10.80 -9.61 2.58
C THR A 538 -10.51 -10.77 3.53
N VAL A 539 -11.55 -11.42 4.06
CA VAL A 539 -11.41 -12.59 4.94
C VAL A 539 -10.74 -13.72 4.18
N GLU A 540 -11.24 -14.08 2.99
CA GLU A 540 -10.64 -15.16 2.20
C GLU A 540 -9.19 -14.88 1.83
N GLU A 541 -8.87 -13.69 1.30
CA GLU A 541 -7.50 -13.32 0.93
C GLU A 541 -6.55 -13.45 2.13
N TRP A 542 -6.95 -12.91 3.29
CA TRP A 542 -6.13 -13.01 4.49
C TRP A 542 -5.94 -14.45 4.96
N MET A 543 -6.99 -15.27 4.91
CA MET A 543 -6.93 -16.67 5.30
C MET A 543 -6.03 -17.47 4.33
N GLU A 544 -6.12 -17.25 3.03
CA GLU A 544 -5.27 -17.91 2.04
C GLU A 544 -3.79 -17.61 2.26
N GLU A 545 -3.42 -16.33 2.29
CA GLU A 545 -2.02 -15.90 2.34
C GLU A 545 -1.36 -16.16 3.70
N ASN A 546 -2.10 -15.95 4.79
CA ASN A 546 -1.49 -15.94 6.14
C ASN A 546 -1.77 -17.18 6.98
N VAL A 547 -2.77 -18.00 6.60
CA VAL A 547 -3.24 -19.13 7.42
C VAL A 547 -3.19 -20.45 6.64
N ASN A 548 -3.96 -20.57 5.55
CA ASN A 548 -4.18 -21.80 4.79
C ASN A 548 -2.89 -22.33 4.17
N LEU A 549 -2.02 -21.45 3.64
CA LEU A 549 -0.72 -21.83 3.09
C LEU A 549 0.09 -22.78 4.02
N HIS A 550 0.04 -22.53 5.33
CA HIS A 550 0.73 -23.36 6.33
C HIS A 550 -0.16 -24.46 6.89
N LEU A 551 -1.43 -24.17 7.14
CA LEU A 551 -2.38 -25.13 7.70
C LEU A 551 -2.63 -26.30 6.75
N ASP A 552 -2.70 -26.09 5.44
CA ASP A 552 -2.94 -27.16 4.47
C ASP A 552 -1.79 -28.16 4.40
N ALA A 553 -0.56 -27.68 4.55
CA ALA A 553 0.62 -28.54 4.69
C ALA A 553 0.52 -29.43 5.94
N LEU A 554 0.07 -28.86 7.06
CA LEU A 554 -0.15 -29.56 8.31
C LEU A 554 -1.34 -30.54 8.23
N ARG A 555 -2.47 -30.14 7.63
CA ARG A 555 -3.65 -30.99 7.37
C ARG A 555 -3.27 -32.24 6.59
N LYS A 556 -2.51 -32.07 5.51
CA LYS A 556 -1.99 -33.19 4.72
C LYS A 556 -1.09 -34.09 5.56
N MET A 557 -0.20 -33.50 6.35
CA MET A 557 0.70 -34.26 7.22
C MET A 557 -0.04 -35.07 8.29
N ALA A 558 -1.02 -34.46 8.95
CA ALA A 558 -1.87 -35.11 9.95
C ALA A 558 -2.73 -36.23 9.34
N LYS A 559 -3.26 -36.02 8.13
CA LYS A 559 -3.96 -37.07 7.37
C LYS A 559 -3.06 -38.25 7.06
N ASP A 560 -1.90 -38.01 6.43
CA ASP A 560 -0.92 -39.05 6.12
C ASP A 560 -0.51 -39.81 7.39
N PHE A 561 -0.43 -39.10 8.53
CA PHE A 561 0.02 -39.65 9.80
C PHE A 561 -1.01 -40.65 10.37
N LYS A 562 -2.29 -40.27 10.36
CA LYS A 562 -3.40 -41.14 10.77
C LYS A 562 -3.47 -42.38 9.88
N GLU A 563 -3.45 -42.20 8.56
CA GLU A 563 -3.53 -43.31 7.60
C GLU A 563 -2.37 -44.31 7.76
N ILE A 564 -1.13 -43.84 7.93
CA ILE A 564 0.03 -44.74 8.04
C ILE A 564 0.03 -45.50 9.37
N LEU A 565 -0.44 -44.88 10.46
CA LEU A 565 -0.58 -45.58 11.74
C LEU A 565 -1.60 -46.71 11.68
N GLU A 566 -2.71 -46.51 10.96
CA GLU A 566 -3.75 -47.53 10.77
C GLU A 566 -3.23 -48.78 10.04
N LEU A 567 -2.19 -48.61 9.20
CA LEU A 567 -1.54 -49.72 8.49
C LEU A 567 -0.71 -50.62 9.40
N LYS A 568 -0.49 -50.27 10.68
CA LYS A 568 0.18 -51.11 11.70
C LYS A 568 1.49 -51.75 11.19
N ALA A 569 2.39 -50.94 10.64
CA ALA A 569 3.68 -51.36 10.09
C ALA A 569 3.61 -52.31 8.87
N GLN A 570 2.55 -52.25 8.07
CA GLN A 570 2.52 -52.97 6.79
C GLN A 570 3.72 -52.62 5.90
N PRO A 571 4.18 -53.58 5.06
CA PRO A 571 5.28 -53.35 4.15
C PRO A 571 4.95 -52.23 3.17
N LYS A 572 6.00 -51.59 2.70
CA LYS A 572 5.93 -50.51 1.71
C LYS A 572 5.02 -50.88 0.55
N ALA A 573 4.00 -50.04 0.29
CA ALA A 573 3.13 -50.23 -0.87
C ALA A 573 3.97 -50.12 -2.16
N VAL A 574 3.99 -51.17 -2.96
CA VAL A 574 4.54 -51.13 -4.32
C VAL A 574 3.53 -50.33 -5.15
N LEU A 575 3.93 -49.14 -5.61
CA LEU A 575 3.11 -48.37 -6.55
C LEU A 575 2.90 -49.26 -7.79
N LYS A 576 1.65 -49.69 -8.03
CA LYS A 576 1.29 -50.28 -9.32
C LYS A 576 1.61 -49.24 -10.39
N LYS A 577 2.50 -49.61 -11.31
CA LYS A 577 2.96 -48.76 -12.41
C LYS A 577 1.79 -48.33 -13.29
#